data_AF-A0A7S4MLT7-F1
#
_entry.id   AF-A0A7S4MLT7-F1
#
_cell.length_a   1.000
_cell.length_b   1.000
_cell.length_c   1.000
_cell.angle_alpha   90.00
_cell.angle_beta   90.00
_cell.angle_gamma   90.00
#
_symmetry.space_group_name_H-M   'P 1'
#
loop_
_entity.id
_entity.type
_entity.pdbx_description
1 polymer ?
#
loop_
_entity_poly.entity_id
_entity_poly.type
_entity_poly.pdbx_seq_one_letter_code
_entity_poly.pdbx_strand_id
1 'polypeptide(L)'
;SGKPPPHWNNLQGSWVVAHSEGDTDGLLRLMGYPSMVRASLRMLRFGAGISTLDIELNGPFQLTMVNDAGTPLVMANTLDVDATEQDFVGNEGLPGSDKYKVKLWWDGECMKGTGVHESGKYPLLKTNRYLLDGPKGKHSVMVVEREAAGVRNRVTYRLRSR
;
A
#
# COMPACT_ATOMS: atom_id res chain seq x y z
N SER A 1 20.70 1.73 -16.22
CA SER A 1 20.31 2.31 -14.92
C SER A 1 19.82 3.73 -15.15
N GLY A 2 18.54 3.97 -14.89
CA GLY A 2 17.90 5.29 -15.04
C GLY A 2 18.22 6.22 -13.88
N LYS A 3 17.75 7.46 -13.95
CA LYS A 3 17.67 8.35 -12.78
C LYS A 3 16.47 7.91 -11.92
N PRO A 4 16.54 8.04 -10.58
CA PRO A 4 15.40 7.76 -9.72
C PRO A 4 14.19 8.64 -10.09
N PRO A 5 12.96 8.18 -9.84
CA PRO A 5 11.77 8.95 -10.18
C PRO A 5 11.73 10.33 -9.52
N PRO A 6 11.13 11.35 -10.18
CA PRO A 6 10.89 12.64 -9.55
C PRO A 6 10.14 12.48 -8.22
N HIS A 7 10.54 13.22 -7.19
CA HIS A 7 9.92 13.18 -5.85
C HIS A 7 9.98 11.81 -5.13
N TRP A 8 10.74 10.84 -5.63
CA TRP A 8 10.94 9.52 -5.00
C TRP A 8 11.29 9.60 -3.51
N ASN A 9 12.23 10.48 -3.17
CA ASN A 9 12.69 10.68 -1.79
C ASN A 9 11.57 11.18 -0.85
N ASN A 10 10.49 11.73 -1.37
CA ASN A 10 9.37 12.24 -0.58
C ASN A 10 8.39 11.14 -0.15
N LEU A 11 8.56 9.90 -0.65
CA LEU A 11 7.83 8.73 -0.13
C LEU A 11 8.35 8.32 1.26
N GLN A 12 9.62 8.60 1.56
CA GLN A 12 10.26 8.17 2.80
C GLN A 12 9.59 8.81 4.02
N GLY A 13 9.25 7.99 5.00
CA GLY A 13 8.74 8.45 6.28
C GLY A 13 7.66 7.54 6.86
N SER A 14 7.16 7.95 8.03
CA SER A 14 6.10 7.29 8.75
C SER A 14 4.77 7.94 8.42
N TRP A 15 3.87 7.20 7.80
CA TRP A 15 2.58 7.70 7.35
C TRP A 15 1.47 7.12 8.23
N VAL A 16 0.50 7.95 8.61
CA VAL A 16 -0.64 7.51 9.43
C VAL A 16 -1.92 7.66 8.64
N VAL A 17 -2.78 6.64 8.67
CA VAL A 17 -4.10 6.72 8.03
C VAL A 17 -4.91 7.84 8.66
N ALA A 18 -5.30 8.82 7.84
CA ALA A 18 -6.14 9.94 8.24
C ALA A 18 -7.60 9.75 7.82
N HIS A 19 -7.85 9.09 6.68
CA HIS A 19 -9.18 8.85 6.16
C HIS A 19 -9.21 7.65 5.21
N SER A 20 -10.35 6.95 5.12
CA SER A 20 -10.55 5.83 4.19
C SER A 20 -11.99 5.79 3.65
N GLU A 21 -12.13 5.86 2.33
CA GLU A 21 -13.40 5.84 1.61
C GLU A 21 -13.47 4.70 0.58
N GLY A 22 -14.68 4.45 0.08
CA GLY A 22 -14.99 3.33 -0.81
C GLY A 22 -15.28 2.01 -0.08
N ASP A 23 -15.25 0.91 -0.82
CA ASP A 23 -15.60 -0.43 -0.34
C ASP A 23 -14.35 -1.25 -0.01
N THR A 24 -13.78 -0.97 1.17
CA THR A 24 -12.62 -1.70 1.69
C THR A 24 -12.93 -3.19 1.96
N ASP A 25 -14.12 -3.54 2.46
CA ASP A 25 -14.47 -4.95 2.76
C ASP A 25 -14.60 -5.76 1.47
N GLY A 26 -15.26 -5.18 0.45
CA GLY A 26 -15.36 -5.77 -0.88
C GLY A 26 -13.99 -6.02 -1.48
N LEU A 27 -13.07 -5.04 -1.39
CA LEU A 27 -11.71 -5.20 -1.89
C LEU A 27 -10.97 -6.33 -1.17
N LEU A 28 -11.00 -6.36 0.17
CA LEU A 28 -10.36 -7.42 0.95
C LEU A 28 -10.95 -8.80 0.64
N ARG A 29 -12.27 -8.88 0.43
CA ARG A 29 -12.94 -10.12 0.04
C ARG A 29 -12.49 -10.61 -1.34
N LEU A 30 -12.38 -9.71 -2.31
CA LEU A 30 -11.88 -10.03 -3.66
C LEU A 30 -10.42 -10.48 -3.63
N MET A 31 -9.63 -9.95 -2.71
CA MET A 31 -8.24 -10.34 -2.46
C MET A 31 -8.11 -11.62 -1.61
N GLY A 32 -9.20 -12.34 -1.33
CA GLY A 32 -9.13 -13.62 -0.63
C GLY A 32 -9.00 -13.56 0.89
N TYR A 33 -9.03 -12.37 1.50
CA TYR A 33 -8.87 -12.24 2.96
C TYR A 33 -9.98 -12.98 3.69
N PRO A 34 -9.68 -13.85 4.69
CA PRO A 34 -10.70 -14.54 5.48
C PRO A 34 -11.61 -13.57 6.25
N SER A 35 -12.86 -13.97 6.52
CA SER A 35 -13.88 -13.10 7.15
C SER A 35 -13.45 -12.53 8.50
N MET A 36 -12.75 -13.31 9.32
CA MET A 36 -12.22 -12.87 10.61
C MET A 36 -11.14 -11.79 10.45
N VAL A 37 -10.20 -11.97 9.50
CA VAL A 37 -9.18 -10.97 9.19
C VAL A 37 -9.82 -9.68 8.67
N ARG A 38 -10.83 -9.78 7.79
CA ARG A 38 -11.59 -8.62 7.31
C ARG A 38 -12.35 -7.91 8.43
N ALA A 39 -12.88 -8.65 9.41
CA ALA A 39 -13.54 -8.05 10.57
C ALA A 39 -12.54 -7.24 11.41
N SER A 40 -11.35 -7.78 11.69
CA SER A 40 -10.29 -7.07 12.39
C SER A 40 -9.84 -5.82 11.64
N LEU A 41 -9.58 -5.92 10.33
CA LEU A 41 -9.20 -4.77 9.48
C LEU A 41 -10.31 -3.71 9.36
N ARG A 42 -11.59 -4.10 9.46
CA ARG A 42 -12.71 -3.15 9.49
C ARG A 42 -12.79 -2.35 10.78
N MET A 43 -12.49 -2.96 11.94
CA MET A 43 -12.44 -2.21 13.21
C MET A 43 -11.37 -1.10 13.15
N LEU A 44 -10.30 -1.33 12.39
CA LEU A 44 -9.22 -0.36 12.16
C LEU A 44 -9.59 0.76 11.18
N ARG A 45 -10.60 0.57 10.32
CA ARG A 45 -11.17 1.64 9.47
C ARG A 45 -11.75 2.78 10.32
N PHE A 46 -12.17 2.50 11.56
CA PHE A 46 -12.60 3.50 12.54
C PHE A 46 -11.43 4.06 13.38
N GLY A 47 -10.23 3.51 13.25
CA GLY A 47 -9.01 3.91 13.95
C GLY A 47 -8.09 4.79 13.11
N ALA A 48 -8.63 5.84 12.46
CA ALA A 48 -7.78 6.88 11.88
C ALA A 48 -6.81 7.39 12.96
N GLY A 49 -5.50 7.26 12.73
CA GLY A 49 -4.48 7.48 13.76
C GLY A 49 -3.73 6.24 14.26
N ILE A 50 -4.27 5.03 14.06
CA ILE A 50 -3.71 3.77 14.57
C ILE A 50 -2.89 3.04 13.51
N SER A 51 -3.41 2.89 12.29
CA SER A 51 -2.68 2.21 11.22
C SER A 51 -1.61 3.11 10.63
N THR A 52 -0.37 2.59 10.61
CA THR A 52 0.80 3.25 10.03
C THR A 52 1.31 2.50 8.81
N LEU A 53 1.98 3.26 7.96
CA LEU A 53 2.79 2.77 6.86
C LEU A 53 4.14 3.46 6.94
N ASP A 54 5.16 2.73 7.34
CA ASP A 54 6.53 3.20 7.33
C ASP A 54 7.16 2.84 5.98
N ILE A 55 7.76 3.83 5.33
CA ILE A 55 8.46 3.66 4.06
C ILE A 55 9.91 4.07 4.24
N GLU A 56 10.82 3.15 3.99
CA GLU A 56 12.27 3.36 3.95
C GLU A 56 12.77 3.15 2.53
N LEU A 57 13.72 3.99 2.07
CA LEU A 57 14.30 3.87 0.73
C LEU A 57 15.69 3.24 0.84
N ASN A 58 15.86 2.08 0.22
CA ASN A 58 17.11 1.31 0.24
C ASN A 58 17.90 1.56 -1.05
N GLY A 59 18.24 2.83 -1.29
CA GLY A 59 18.88 3.26 -2.52
C GLY A 59 17.92 3.81 -3.58
N PRO A 60 18.33 3.86 -4.86
CA PRO A 60 17.64 4.68 -5.86
C PRO A 60 16.33 4.08 -6.40
N PHE A 61 16.13 2.76 -6.27
CA PHE A 61 14.98 2.07 -6.86
C PHE A 61 14.36 1.02 -5.94
N GLN A 62 14.73 0.99 -4.67
CA GLN A 62 14.21 0.00 -3.73
C GLN A 62 13.59 0.70 -2.54
N LEU A 63 12.44 0.19 -2.10
CA LEU A 63 11.78 0.65 -0.89
C LEU A 63 11.42 -0.55 0.00
N THR A 64 11.42 -0.32 1.31
CA THR A 64 10.79 -1.20 2.29
C THR A 64 9.52 -0.52 2.77
N MET A 65 8.40 -1.23 2.68
CA MET A 65 7.13 -0.81 3.27
C MET A 65 6.82 -1.71 4.46
N VAL A 66 6.63 -1.09 5.63
CA VAL A 66 6.13 -1.76 6.83
C VAL A 66 4.73 -1.21 7.11
N ASN A 67 3.71 -2.05 6.93
CA ASN A 67 2.35 -1.72 7.30
C ASN A 67 2.08 -2.28 8.70
N ASP A 68 1.85 -1.40 9.66
CA ASP A 68 1.34 -1.77 10.97
C ASP A 68 -0.12 -1.35 11.03
N ALA A 69 -1.00 -2.34 11.11
CA ALA A 69 -2.43 -2.09 11.20
C ALA A 69 -2.88 -1.82 12.65
N GLY A 70 -2.01 -1.86 13.66
CA GLY A 70 -2.38 -1.84 15.09
C GLY A 70 -2.96 -3.18 15.55
N THR A 71 -2.58 -4.25 14.86
CA THR A 71 -2.95 -5.65 15.17
C THR A 71 -1.66 -6.47 15.23
N PRO A 72 -1.70 -7.75 15.61
CA PRO A 72 -0.51 -8.62 15.49
C PRO A 72 0.01 -8.76 14.04
N LEU A 73 -0.67 -8.14 13.07
CA LEU A 73 -0.33 -8.15 11.65
C LEU A 73 0.54 -6.94 11.33
N VAL A 74 1.84 -7.22 11.23
CA VAL A 74 2.81 -6.31 10.62
C VAL A 74 3.24 -6.93 9.30
N MET A 75 3.04 -6.20 8.21
CA MET A 75 3.45 -6.63 6.88
C MET A 75 4.67 -5.81 6.46
N ALA A 76 5.84 -6.45 6.39
CA ALA A 76 7.06 -5.83 5.91
C ALA A 76 7.46 -6.42 4.55
N ASN A 77 7.57 -5.58 3.52
CA ASN A 77 8.00 -6.02 2.19
C ASN A 77 9.03 -5.05 1.60
N THR A 78 10.10 -5.61 1.06
CA THR A 78 11.10 -4.87 0.26
C THR A 78 10.79 -5.08 -1.21
N LEU A 79 10.68 -4.00 -1.97
CA LEU A 79 10.25 -4.02 -3.37
C LEU A 79 11.13 -3.10 -4.21
N ASP A 80 11.53 -3.61 -5.37
CA ASP A 80 12.18 -2.84 -6.42
C ASP A 80 11.14 -2.13 -7.31
N VAL A 81 11.44 -0.91 -7.70
CA VAL A 81 10.64 -0.06 -8.58
C VAL A 81 11.23 -0.07 -9.97
N ASP A 82 10.36 -0.09 -10.97
CA ASP A 82 10.66 -0.31 -12.39
C ASP A 82 11.20 -1.71 -12.70
N ALA A 83 11.13 -2.64 -11.75
CA ALA A 83 11.31 -4.07 -11.99
C ALA A 83 10.15 -4.64 -12.84
N THR A 84 10.41 -5.73 -13.56
CA THR A 84 9.40 -6.36 -14.43
C THR A 84 8.28 -7.03 -13.63
N GLU A 85 8.63 -7.80 -12.61
CA GLU A 85 7.73 -8.50 -11.69
C GLU A 85 8.56 -9.04 -10.50
N GLN A 86 7.99 -9.05 -9.30
CA GLN A 86 8.65 -9.54 -8.10
C GLN A 86 7.67 -10.20 -7.13
N ASP A 87 8.19 -11.07 -6.27
CA ASP A 87 7.40 -11.73 -5.25
C ASP A 87 7.05 -10.77 -4.12
N PHE A 88 5.80 -10.84 -3.67
CA PHE A 88 5.27 -10.08 -2.55
C PHE A 88 4.45 -11.00 -1.67
N VAL A 89 4.70 -10.94 -0.37
CA VAL A 89 3.94 -11.71 0.60
C VAL A 89 2.99 -10.75 1.29
N GLY A 90 1.72 -10.83 0.92
CA GLY A 90 0.71 -9.88 1.38
C GLY A 90 0.30 -10.05 2.82
N ASN A 91 0.54 -11.22 3.43
CA ASN A 91 0.02 -11.60 4.74
C ASN A 91 0.94 -12.63 5.44
N GLU A 92 2.24 -12.33 5.56
CA GLU A 92 3.15 -13.24 6.26
C GLU A 92 2.65 -13.47 7.72
N GLY A 93 2.47 -14.73 8.11
CA GLY A 93 1.99 -15.11 9.45
C GLY A 93 0.47 -15.30 9.61
N LEU A 94 -0.34 -15.10 8.57
CA LEU A 94 -1.77 -15.45 8.60
C LEU A 94 -2.07 -16.79 7.88
N PRO A 95 -3.07 -17.55 8.33
CA PRO A 95 -3.65 -18.63 7.52
C PRO A 95 -4.17 -18.06 6.20
N GLY A 96 -3.61 -18.52 5.07
CA GLY A 96 -3.82 -17.90 3.76
C GLY A 96 -2.81 -16.78 3.46
N SER A 97 -1.53 -16.97 3.84
CA SER A 97 -0.43 -16.10 3.44
C SER A 97 -0.25 -16.19 1.92
N ASP A 98 -1.05 -15.41 1.24
CA ASP A 98 -1.22 -15.39 -0.19
C ASP A 98 -0.03 -14.66 -0.83
N LYS A 99 0.59 -15.35 -1.78
CA LYS A 99 1.71 -14.82 -2.57
C LYS A 99 1.17 -14.09 -3.78
N TYR A 100 1.72 -12.91 -4.01
CA TYR A 100 1.39 -12.07 -5.14
C TYR A 100 2.65 -11.82 -5.97
N LYS A 101 2.47 -11.81 -7.27
CA LYS A 101 3.38 -11.18 -8.20
C LYS A 101 3.03 -9.71 -8.31
N VAL A 102 3.95 -8.84 -7.91
CA VAL A 102 3.74 -7.40 -7.95
C VAL A 102 4.68 -6.72 -8.92
N LYS A 103 4.24 -5.60 -9.45
CA LYS A 103 5.05 -4.68 -10.25
C LYS A 103 4.81 -3.28 -9.73
N LEU A 104 5.88 -2.52 -9.50
CA LEU A 104 5.82 -1.11 -9.13
C LEU A 104 6.55 -0.28 -10.18
N TRP A 105 6.01 0.87 -10.55
CA TRP A 105 6.67 1.80 -11.47
C TRP A 105 6.22 3.23 -11.23
N TRP A 106 6.98 4.20 -11.71
CA TRP A 106 6.56 5.61 -11.72
C TRP A 106 6.06 6.00 -13.10
N ASP A 107 4.89 6.62 -13.20
CA ASP A 107 4.32 7.06 -14.50
C ASP A 107 4.59 8.52 -14.84
N GLY A 108 5.23 9.26 -13.94
CA GLY A 108 5.50 10.69 -14.03
C GLY A 108 4.73 11.49 -12.99
N GLU A 109 3.52 11.06 -12.63
CA GLU A 109 2.65 11.75 -11.67
C GLU A 109 2.62 11.04 -10.31
N CYS A 110 2.64 9.71 -10.31
CA CYS A 110 2.50 8.93 -9.09
C CYS A 110 3.17 7.56 -9.20
N MET A 111 3.32 6.89 -8.06
CA MET A 111 3.75 5.49 -8.06
C MET A 111 2.55 4.60 -8.36
N LYS A 112 2.67 3.77 -9.41
CA LYS A 112 1.71 2.77 -9.81
C LYS A 112 2.15 1.40 -9.33
N GLY A 113 1.16 0.54 -9.11
CA GLY A 113 1.39 -0.83 -8.73
C GLY A 113 0.32 -1.76 -9.28
N THR A 114 0.73 -2.98 -9.61
CA THR A 114 -0.17 -4.10 -9.89
C THR A 114 0.18 -5.27 -9.00
N GLY A 115 -0.83 -6.05 -8.61
CA GLY A 115 -0.67 -7.31 -7.89
C GLY A 115 -1.54 -8.39 -8.50
N VAL A 116 -0.93 -9.49 -8.93
CA VAL A 116 -1.59 -10.70 -9.40
C VAL A 116 -1.35 -11.79 -8.36
N HIS A 117 -2.42 -12.39 -7.86
CA HIS A 117 -2.29 -13.51 -6.94
C HIS A 117 -1.77 -14.75 -7.69
N GLU A 118 -0.83 -15.50 -7.11
CA GLU A 118 -0.19 -16.66 -7.77
C GLU A 118 -1.19 -17.73 -8.23
N SER A 119 -2.31 -17.91 -7.51
CA SER A 119 -3.34 -18.89 -7.90
C SER A 119 -4.15 -18.48 -9.14
N GLY A 120 -4.05 -17.22 -9.61
CA GLY A 120 -4.87 -16.68 -10.69
C GLY A 120 -6.37 -16.53 -10.38
N LYS A 121 -6.81 -16.96 -9.19
CA LYS A 121 -8.23 -16.95 -8.79
C LYS A 121 -8.76 -15.56 -8.47
N TYR A 122 -7.90 -14.67 -8.00
CA TYR A 122 -8.29 -13.34 -7.55
C TYR A 122 -8.05 -12.31 -8.66
N PRO A 123 -8.92 -11.29 -8.78
CA PRO A 123 -8.76 -10.26 -9.79
C PRO A 123 -7.45 -9.49 -9.60
N LEU A 124 -6.93 -8.97 -10.70
CA LEU A 124 -5.78 -8.06 -10.68
C LEU A 124 -6.08 -6.86 -9.77
N LEU A 125 -5.22 -6.65 -8.77
CA LEU A 125 -5.22 -5.46 -7.95
C LEU A 125 -4.41 -4.37 -8.65
N LYS A 126 -4.98 -3.18 -8.80
CA LYS A 126 -4.27 -1.97 -9.21
C LYS A 126 -4.15 -1.03 -8.03
N THR A 127 -3.00 -0.41 -7.86
CA THR A 127 -2.73 0.59 -6.82
C THR A 127 -2.11 1.84 -7.44
N ASN A 128 -2.59 3.01 -7.05
CA ASN A 128 -1.96 4.29 -7.37
C ASN A 128 -1.62 5.00 -6.06
N ARG A 129 -0.42 5.58 -5.96
CA ARG A 129 0.04 6.29 -4.78
C ARG A 129 0.54 7.68 -5.15
N TYR A 130 -0.26 8.68 -4.80
CA TYR A 130 0.02 10.09 -5.06
C TYR A 130 0.64 10.75 -3.83
N LEU A 131 1.65 11.58 -4.06
CA LEU A 131 2.18 12.49 -3.06
C LEU A 131 1.64 13.89 -3.31
N LEU A 132 0.91 14.42 -2.34
CA LEU A 132 0.27 15.72 -2.44
C LEU A 132 0.89 16.66 -1.41
N ASP A 133 0.99 17.94 -1.78
CA ASP A 133 1.37 18.98 -0.84
C ASP A 133 0.30 19.11 0.24
N GLY A 134 0.75 19.15 1.50
CA GLY A 134 -0.15 19.46 2.61
C GLY A 134 -0.35 20.96 2.79
N PRO A 135 -1.11 21.37 3.81
CA PRO A 135 -1.40 22.79 4.12
C PRO A 135 -0.18 23.69 4.34
N LYS A 136 1.04 23.12 4.41
CA LYS A 136 2.31 23.83 4.59
C LYS A 136 3.27 23.70 3.40
N GLY A 137 2.79 23.27 2.22
CA GLY A 137 3.61 23.19 1.00
C GLY A 137 4.77 22.18 1.04
N LYS A 138 4.73 21.23 1.99
CA LYS A 138 5.59 20.04 1.98
C LYS A 138 4.70 18.86 1.60
N HIS A 139 5.22 17.93 0.80
CA HIS A 139 4.55 16.65 0.54
C HIS A 139 4.31 15.93 1.89
N SER A 140 3.13 16.13 2.46
CA SER A 140 2.77 15.63 3.79
C SER A 140 1.45 14.88 3.78
N VAL A 141 0.87 14.71 2.58
CA VAL A 141 -0.33 13.93 2.34
C VAL A 141 0.00 12.90 1.26
N MET A 142 -0.37 11.66 1.54
CA MET A 142 -0.23 10.58 0.58
C MET A 142 -1.60 9.96 0.36
N VAL A 143 -2.00 9.82 -0.90
CA VAL A 143 -3.27 9.20 -1.27
C VAL A 143 -2.98 7.88 -1.95
N VAL A 144 -3.55 6.80 -1.44
CA VAL A 144 -3.48 5.46 -2.04
C VAL A 144 -4.85 5.07 -2.54
N GLU A 145 -4.97 4.91 -3.86
CA GLU A 145 -6.16 4.39 -4.51
C GLU A 145 -5.93 2.94 -4.89
N ARG A 146 -6.92 2.09 -4.64
CA ARG A 146 -6.89 0.67 -4.98
C ARG A 146 -8.16 0.30 -5.73
N GLU A 147 -7.99 -0.55 -6.74
CA GLU A 147 -9.11 -1.09 -7.52
C GLU A 147 -8.87 -2.56 -7.85
N ALA A 148 -9.92 -3.37 -7.72
CA ALA A 148 -9.98 -4.72 -8.28
C ALA A 148 -11.42 -5.03 -8.72
N ALA A 149 -11.61 -5.54 -9.94
CA ALA A 149 -12.91 -5.90 -10.50
C ALA A 149 -14.01 -4.83 -10.32
N GLY A 150 -13.67 -3.54 -10.48
CA GLY A 150 -14.59 -2.41 -10.32
C GLY A 150 -14.85 -1.98 -8.87
N VAL A 151 -14.41 -2.74 -7.87
CA VAL A 151 -14.46 -2.35 -6.47
C VAL A 151 -13.29 -1.43 -6.15
N ARG A 152 -13.56 -0.29 -5.51
CA ARG A 152 -12.59 0.78 -5.26
C ARG A 152 -12.49 1.16 -3.79
N ASN A 153 -11.28 1.51 -3.40
CA ASN A 153 -10.95 2.05 -2.08
C ASN A 153 -9.94 3.19 -2.25
N ARG A 154 -10.10 4.27 -1.48
CA ARG A 154 -9.11 5.35 -1.39
C ARG A 154 -8.76 5.57 0.07
N VAL A 155 -7.47 5.58 0.37
CA VAL A 155 -6.92 5.82 1.71
C VAL A 155 -6.03 7.05 1.67
N THR A 156 -6.34 8.02 2.53
CA THR A 156 -5.53 9.22 2.71
C THR A 156 -4.68 9.06 3.96
N TYR A 157 -3.39 9.28 3.81
CA TYR A 157 -2.40 9.27 4.87
C TYR A 157 -1.87 10.68 5.11
N ARG A 158 -1.44 10.94 6.35
CA ARG A 158 -0.67 12.12 6.72
C ARG A 158 0.71 11.69 7.19
N LEU A 159 1.74 12.46 6.83
CA LEU A 159 3.08 12.25 7.34
C LEU A 159 3.09 12.52 8.85
N ARG A 160 3.56 11.55 9.64
CA ARG A 160 3.74 11.68 11.08
C ARG A 160 4.89 12.66 11.34
N SER A 161 4.61 13.80 11.97
CA SER A 161 5.66 14.66 12.49
C SER A 161 6.44 13.89 13.56
N ARG A 162 7.76 13.89 13.46
CA ARG A 162 8.65 13.47 14.55
C ARG A 162 8.55 14.46 15.71
#